data_AF-C8Z2P1-F1
#
_entry.id   AF-C8Z2P1-F1
#
_cell.length_a   1.000
_cell.length_b   1.000
_cell.length_c   1.000
_cell.angle_alpha   90.00
_cell.angle_beta   90.00
_cell.angle_gamma   90.00
#
_symmetry.space_group_name_H-M   'P 1'
#
loop_
_entity.id
_entity.type
_entity.pdbx_description
1 polymer ?
#
loop_
_entity_poly.entity_id
_entity_poly.type
_entity_poly.pdbx_seq_one_letter_code
_entity_poly.pdbx_strand_id
1 'polypeptide(L)'
;VLTAFFALLGTLLIVWGAAMGPTWNIWQISINPPDLSYGLGFAPLTEGGLWQMITICALGAFVSWALRQAEIARKLGMGLHIPIAFSVAVFAYFTLVVIRPVLLGAWGHGFPYGIMSHLDWVSNTGYQFLHFHYNPAHMLAIAFFFTTALALSLHGGLILSATNPKKGEPVKTPEYEDTFFRDVVGYSIGALGIHRLGLFLALSAAFWSAVCIVISGPFWTQSWPEWWNWWLDLPIWA
;
A
#
# COMPACT_ATOMS: atom_id res chain seq x y z
N VAL A 1 8.30 -0.76 -23.47
CA VAL A 1 7.51 0.18 -24.32
C VAL A 1 6.23 0.61 -23.62
N LEU A 2 5.32 -0.32 -23.29
CA LEU A 2 4.01 0.03 -22.68
C LEU A 2 4.11 0.84 -21.37
N THR A 3 5.02 0.49 -20.45
CA THR A 3 5.23 1.31 -19.24
C THR A 3 5.56 2.76 -19.59
N ALA A 4 6.45 2.99 -20.55
CA ALA A 4 6.85 4.33 -20.94
C ALA A 4 5.69 5.09 -21.59
N PHE A 5 4.91 4.43 -22.44
CA PHE A 5 3.71 5.01 -23.05
C PHE A 5 2.70 5.48 -21.99
N PHE A 6 2.30 4.58 -21.08
CA PHE A 6 1.32 4.89 -20.04
C PHE A 6 1.83 5.92 -19.03
N ALA A 7 3.09 5.80 -18.61
CA ALA A 7 3.69 6.77 -17.68
C ALA A 7 3.78 8.15 -18.32
N LEU A 8 4.26 8.24 -19.57
CA LEU A 8 4.36 9.52 -20.27
C LEU A 8 2.99 10.16 -20.47
N LEU A 9 2.00 9.41 -20.97
CA LEU A 9 0.66 9.92 -21.17
C LEU A 9 0.02 10.36 -19.84
N GLY A 10 0.10 9.53 -18.80
CA GLY A 10 -0.42 9.88 -17.47
C GLY A 10 0.23 11.14 -16.90
N THR A 11 1.55 11.28 -17.01
CA THR A 11 2.26 12.49 -16.59
C THR A 11 1.84 13.72 -17.38
N LEU A 12 1.70 13.63 -18.71
CA LEU A 12 1.23 14.75 -19.52
C LEU A 12 -0.20 15.17 -19.16
N LEU A 13 -1.08 14.21 -18.86
CA LEU A 13 -2.44 14.50 -18.38
C LEU A 13 -2.44 15.17 -17.00
N ILE A 14 -1.54 14.79 -16.09
CA ILE A 14 -1.35 15.47 -14.80
C ILE A 14 -0.89 16.92 -15.03
N VAL A 15 0.09 17.15 -15.90
CA VAL A 15 0.59 18.49 -16.23
C VAL A 15 -0.52 19.35 -16.86
N TRP A 16 -1.33 18.76 -17.75
CA TRP A 16 -2.47 19.46 -18.33
C TRP A 16 -3.52 19.81 -17.27
N GLY A 17 -3.85 18.87 -16.38
CA GLY A 17 -4.75 19.11 -15.26
C GLY A 17 -4.24 20.21 -14.32
N ALA A 18 -2.94 20.22 -14.01
CA ALA A 18 -2.31 21.28 -13.23
C ALA A 18 -2.40 22.64 -13.93
N ALA A 19 -2.19 22.69 -15.25
CA ALA A 19 -2.27 23.92 -16.04
C ALA A 19 -3.69 24.54 -16.08
N MET A 20 -4.73 23.71 -15.96
CA MET A 20 -6.12 24.16 -15.84
C MET A 20 -6.51 24.51 -14.40
N GLY A 21 -5.72 24.08 -13.42
CA GLY A 21 -5.94 24.34 -12.01
C GLY A 21 -5.57 25.77 -11.60
N PRO A 22 -5.86 26.15 -10.34
CA PRO A 22 -5.63 27.51 -9.86
C PRO A 22 -4.16 27.81 -9.50
N THR A 23 -3.25 26.83 -9.59
CA THR A 23 -1.90 26.95 -9.03
C THR A 23 -0.90 25.99 -9.69
N TRP A 24 0.36 26.41 -9.74
CA TRP A 24 1.53 25.59 -10.08
C TRP A 24 2.33 25.14 -8.85
N ASN A 25 1.88 25.50 -7.65
CA ASN A 25 2.51 25.03 -6.43
C ASN A 25 2.27 23.52 -6.28
N ILE A 26 3.36 22.73 -6.33
CA ILE A 26 3.32 21.26 -6.29
C ILE A 26 2.55 20.69 -5.10
N TRP A 27 2.52 21.40 -3.97
CA TRP A 27 1.82 20.98 -2.76
C TRP A 27 0.31 21.18 -2.84
N GLN A 28 -0.14 22.07 -3.72
CA GLN A 28 -1.55 22.47 -3.87
C GLN A 28 -2.19 21.92 -5.15
N ILE A 29 -1.40 21.39 -6.09
CA ILE A 29 -1.95 20.70 -7.27
C ILE A 29 -2.77 19.49 -6.81
N SER A 30 -4.00 19.39 -7.32
CA SER A 30 -4.89 18.26 -7.09
C SER A 30 -5.68 17.93 -8.34
N ILE A 31 -5.63 16.67 -8.78
CA ILE A 31 -6.53 16.13 -9.80
C ILE A 31 -7.58 15.28 -9.08
N ASN A 32 -8.80 15.80 -8.98
CA ASN A 32 -9.87 15.19 -8.19
C ASN A 32 -10.69 14.19 -9.04
N PRO A 33 -11.22 13.11 -8.44
CA PRO A 33 -12.21 12.26 -9.10
C PRO A 33 -13.51 13.05 -9.40
N PRO A 34 -14.39 12.51 -10.25
CA PRO A 34 -15.68 13.15 -10.53
C PRO A 34 -16.59 13.18 -9.32
N ASP A 35 -17.60 14.05 -9.35
CA ASP A 35 -18.66 14.08 -8.35
C ASP A 35 -19.41 12.74 -8.25
N LEU A 36 -19.96 12.41 -7.08
CA LEU A 36 -20.71 11.17 -6.85
C LEU A 36 -21.92 11.02 -7.79
N SER A 37 -22.52 12.12 -8.25
CA SER A 37 -23.65 12.11 -9.19
C SER A 37 -23.32 11.48 -10.54
N TYR A 38 -22.04 11.44 -10.93
CA TYR A 38 -21.60 10.75 -12.15
C TYR A 38 -21.60 9.22 -12.00
N GLY A 39 -21.74 8.70 -10.78
CA GLY A 39 -21.71 7.26 -10.51
C GLY A 39 -20.45 6.61 -11.07
N LEU A 40 -20.63 5.51 -11.80
CA LEU A 40 -19.55 4.80 -12.51
C LEU A 40 -19.40 5.22 -13.98
N GLY A 41 -20.06 6.30 -14.41
CA GLY A 41 -19.96 6.82 -15.78
C GLY A 41 -18.67 7.60 -16.03
N PHE A 42 -18.42 7.92 -17.31
CA PHE A 42 -17.39 8.88 -17.68
C PHE A 42 -17.85 10.31 -17.39
N ALA A 43 -16.96 11.13 -16.84
CA ALA A 43 -17.21 12.54 -16.58
C ALA A 43 -16.50 13.45 -17.61
N PRO A 44 -16.94 14.70 -17.80
CA PRO A 44 -16.19 15.70 -18.56
C PRO A 44 -14.74 15.81 -18.07
N LEU A 45 -13.78 16.10 -18.97
CA LEU A 45 -12.35 16.13 -18.63
C LEU A 45 -12.02 17.04 -17.44
N THR A 46 -12.65 18.21 -17.38
CA THR A 46 -12.48 19.20 -16.32
C THR A 46 -13.21 18.88 -15.01
N GLU A 47 -14.11 17.88 -15.03
CA GLU A 47 -14.98 17.50 -13.91
C GLU A 47 -14.68 16.07 -13.44
N GLY A 48 -13.41 15.66 -13.50
CA GLY A 48 -12.95 14.34 -13.05
C GLY A 48 -12.66 13.34 -14.18
N GLY A 49 -12.97 13.67 -15.43
CA GLY A 49 -12.57 12.85 -16.58
C GLY A 49 -11.05 12.72 -16.72
N LEU A 50 -10.28 13.78 -16.39
CA LEU A 50 -8.82 13.68 -16.32
C LEU A 50 -8.36 12.66 -15.27
N TRP A 51 -8.97 12.66 -14.08
CA TRP A 51 -8.66 11.68 -13.05
C TRP A 51 -8.91 10.26 -13.57
N GLN A 52 -10.02 10.01 -14.26
CA GLN A 52 -10.34 8.70 -14.83
C GLN A 52 -9.27 8.23 -15.83
N MET A 53 -8.84 9.11 -16.73
CA MET A 53 -7.80 8.79 -17.72
C MET A 53 -6.43 8.58 -17.08
N ILE A 54 -6.08 9.38 -16.06
CA ILE A 54 -4.83 9.23 -15.30
C ILE A 54 -4.85 7.90 -14.54
N THR A 55 -5.97 7.50 -13.94
CA THR A 55 -6.14 6.21 -13.26
C THR A 55 -5.89 5.05 -14.22
N ILE A 56 -6.46 5.09 -15.42
CA ILE A 56 -6.22 4.07 -16.46
C ILE A 56 -4.74 4.02 -16.84
N CYS A 57 -4.10 5.19 -17.03
CA CYS A 57 -2.66 5.25 -17.32
C CYS A 57 -1.82 4.70 -16.17
N ALA A 58 -2.14 5.03 -14.92
CA ALA A 58 -1.42 4.53 -13.74
C ALA A 58 -1.49 3.00 -13.66
N LEU A 59 -2.70 2.40 -13.78
CA LEU A 59 -2.88 0.96 -13.79
C LEU A 59 -2.13 0.29 -14.96
N GLY A 60 -2.22 0.88 -16.16
CA GLY A 60 -1.49 0.40 -17.33
C GLY A 60 0.03 0.42 -17.13
N ALA A 61 0.56 1.49 -16.53
CA ALA A 61 1.98 1.63 -16.22
C ALA A 61 2.44 0.61 -15.16
N PHE A 62 1.67 0.46 -14.06
CA PHE A 62 1.99 -0.46 -12.97
C PHE A 62 1.93 -1.93 -13.42
N VAL A 63 0.89 -2.35 -14.13
CA VAL A 63 0.79 -3.72 -14.65
C VAL A 63 1.90 -3.99 -15.67
N SER A 64 2.16 -3.05 -16.59
CA SER A 64 3.27 -3.19 -17.54
C SER A 64 4.62 -3.30 -16.83
N TRP A 65 4.81 -2.60 -15.70
CA TRP A 65 6.03 -2.67 -14.91
C TRP A 65 6.20 -4.02 -14.21
N ALA A 66 5.13 -4.58 -13.66
CA ALA A 66 5.13 -5.94 -13.09
C ALA A 66 5.50 -6.99 -14.15
N LEU A 67 4.89 -6.90 -15.34
CA LEU A 67 5.17 -7.81 -16.45
C LEU A 67 6.62 -7.67 -16.95
N ARG A 68 7.14 -6.44 -17.04
CA ARG A 68 8.56 -6.19 -17.34
C ARG A 68 9.48 -6.89 -16.33
N GLN A 69 9.19 -6.81 -15.04
CA GLN A 69 9.98 -7.50 -14.02
C GLN A 69 9.92 -9.04 -14.18
N ALA A 70 8.76 -9.58 -14.59
CA ALA A 70 8.61 -11.01 -14.86
C ALA A 70 9.46 -11.47 -16.07
N GLU A 71 9.49 -10.69 -17.16
CA GLU A 71 10.36 -10.98 -18.31
C GLU A 71 11.84 -10.96 -17.92
N ILE A 72 12.25 -9.98 -17.11
CA ILE A 72 13.63 -9.87 -16.59
C ILE A 72 13.97 -11.10 -15.74
N ALA A 73 13.10 -11.47 -14.79
CA ALA A 73 13.32 -12.63 -13.93
C ALA A 73 13.48 -13.91 -14.74
N ARG A 74 12.63 -14.14 -15.75
CA ARG A 74 12.72 -15.31 -16.63
C ARG A 74 14.00 -15.31 -17.46
N LYS A 75 14.40 -14.15 -18.00
CA LYS A 75 15.65 -14.01 -18.76
C LYS A 75 16.89 -14.31 -17.92
N LEU A 76 16.86 -13.97 -16.63
CA LEU A 76 17.96 -14.21 -15.68
C LEU A 76 17.89 -15.58 -14.98
N GLY A 77 16.89 -16.42 -15.28
CA GLY A 77 16.71 -17.71 -14.60
C GLY A 77 16.32 -17.59 -13.12
N MET A 78 15.75 -16.45 -12.71
CA MET A 78 15.31 -16.18 -11.33
C MET A 78 13.83 -16.55 -11.12
N GLY A 79 13.43 -16.70 -9.85
CA GLY A 79 12.01 -16.85 -9.48
C GLY A 79 11.22 -15.54 -9.63
N LEU A 80 9.89 -15.66 -9.68
CA LEU A 80 8.95 -14.53 -9.90
C LEU A 80 8.53 -13.78 -8.63
N HIS A 81 9.27 -13.94 -7.52
CA HIS A 81 8.90 -13.38 -6.22
C HIS A 81 8.76 -11.85 -6.25
N ILE A 82 9.66 -11.14 -6.95
CA ILE A 82 9.67 -9.67 -7.04
C ILE A 82 8.43 -9.11 -7.77
N PRO A 83 8.09 -9.54 -9.02
CA PRO A 83 6.87 -9.07 -9.68
C PRO A 83 5.59 -9.47 -8.95
N ILE A 84 5.56 -10.63 -8.29
CA ILE A 84 4.42 -11.04 -7.45
C ILE A 84 4.28 -10.10 -6.25
N ALA A 85 5.37 -9.81 -5.55
CA ALA A 85 5.37 -8.90 -4.40
C ALA A 85 4.92 -7.50 -4.79
N PHE A 86 5.45 -6.96 -5.89
CA PHE A 86 5.04 -5.65 -6.42
C PHE A 86 3.55 -5.62 -6.78
N SER A 87 3.00 -6.72 -7.28
CA SER A 87 1.57 -6.82 -7.65
C SER A 87 0.63 -6.65 -6.46
N VAL A 88 1.07 -6.94 -5.23
CA VAL A 88 0.27 -6.67 -4.02
C VAL A 88 0.14 -5.16 -3.75
N ALA A 89 1.16 -4.36 -4.05
CA ALA A 89 1.06 -2.90 -4.00
C ALA A 89 0.12 -2.36 -5.09
N VAL A 90 0.20 -2.92 -6.30
CA VAL A 90 -0.74 -2.58 -7.39
C VAL A 90 -2.17 -2.92 -6.99
N PHE A 91 -2.38 -4.07 -6.34
CA PHE A 91 -3.68 -4.47 -5.81
C PHE A 91 -4.20 -3.49 -4.75
N ALA A 92 -3.36 -3.03 -3.82
CA ALA A 92 -3.75 -2.02 -2.82
C ALA A 92 -4.18 -0.69 -3.47
N TYR A 93 -3.45 -0.21 -4.48
CA TYR A 93 -3.85 0.97 -5.26
C TYR A 93 -5.18 0.73 -6.00
N PHE A 94 -5.27 -0.38 -6.76
CA PHE A 94 -6.49 -0.76 -7.49
C PHE A 94 -7.70 -0.88 -6.57
N THR A 95 -7.49 -1.31 -5.32
CA THR A 95 -8.54 -1.41 -4.32
C THR A 95 -9.15 -0.05 -4.00
N LEU A 96 -8.31 0.98 -3.82
CA LEU A 96 -8.72 2.33 -3.45
C LEU A 96 -9.41 3.09 -4.58
N VAL A 97 -8.93 2.92 -5.81
CA VAL A 97 -9.42 3.69 -6.97
C VAL A 97 -10.40 2.93 -7.86
N VAL A 98 -10.53 1.60 -7.70
CA VAL A 98 -11.46 0.78 -8.47
C VAL A 98 -12.38 -0.06 -7.61
N ILE A 99 -11.87 -1.01 -6.82
CA ILE A 99 -12.73 -1.99 -6.12
C ILE A 99 -13.71 -1.28 -5.18
N ARG A 100 -13.21 -0.46 -4.25
CA ARG A 100 -14.07 0.23 -3.29
C ARG A 100 -15.02 1.23 -3.97
N PRO A 101 -14.57 2.10 -4.90
CA PRO A 101 -15.47 2.96 -5.66
C PRO A 101 -16.59 2.21 -6.40
N VAL A 102 -16.28 1.07 -7.03
CA VAL A 102 -17.28 0.21 -7.69
C VAL A 102 -18.28 -0.36 -6.69
N LEU A 103 -17.81 -0.85 -5.54
CA LEU A 103 -18.69 -1.36 -4.47
C LEU A 103 -19.60 -0.27 -3.87
N LEU A 104 -19.17 0.98 -3.89
CA LEU A 104 -19.95 2.14 -3.43
C LEU A 104 -20.76 2.81 -4.57
N GLY A 105 -20.62 2.34 -5.81
CA GLY A 105 -21.39 2.81 -6.95
C GLY A 105 -20.92 4.14 -7.58
N ALA A 106 -19.77 4.69 -7.18
CA ALA A 106 -19.28 5.95 -7.76
C ALA A 106 -17.76 6.11 -7.74
N TRP A 107 -17.17 6.62 -8.83
CA TRP A 107 -15.75 6.93 -8.93
C TRP A 107 -15.29 8.02 -7.96
N GLY A 108 -16.20 8.92 -7.55
CA GLY A 108 -15.95 9.99 -6.59
C GLY A 108 -15.51 9.52 -5.19
N HIS A 109 -15.62 8.22 -4.90
CA HIS A 109 -15.06 7.63 -3.69
C HIS A 109 -13.55 7.31 -3.78
N GLY A 110 -12.95 7.41 -4.97
CA GLY A 110 -11.50 7.32 -5.14
C GLY A 110 -10.77 8.51 -4.52
N PHE A 111 -9.47 8.36 -4.23
CA PHE A 111 -8.69 9.45 -3.68
C PHE A 111 -8.18 10.40 -4.79
N PRO A 112 -8.01 11.70 -4.51
CA PRO A 112 -7.48 12.66 -5.48
C PRO A 112 -5.96 12.52 -5.68
N TYR A 113 -5.48 12.80 -6.88
CA TYR A 113 -4.04 12.82 -7.17
C TYR A 113 -3.44 14.19 -6.86
N GLY A 114 -3.01 14.36 -5.61
CA GLY A 114 -2.29 15.55 -5.15
C GLY A 114 -1.53 15.25 -3.85
N ILE A 115 -0.41 15.94 -3.63
CA ILE A 115 0.48 15.63 -2.51
C ILE A 115 -0.21 15.88 -1.16
N MET A 116 -0.91 17.01 -1.01
CA MET A 116 -1.66 17.29 0.23
C MET A 116 -3.09 16.78 0.16
N SER A 117 -3.76 16.90 -0.99
CA SER A 117 -5.18 16.55 -1.11
C SER A 117 -5.49 15.07 -0.90
N HIS A 118 -4.55 14.16 -1.21
CA HIS A 118 -4.76 12.75 -0.88
C HIS A 118 -4.74 12.50 0.65
N LEU A 119 -3.98 13.30 1.42
CA LEU A 119 -3.97 13.23 2.89
C LEU A 119 -5.29 13.75 3.46
N ASP A 120 -5.87 14.80 2.87
CA ASP A 120 -7.21 15.27 3.23
C ASP A 120 -8.25 14.18 2.98
N TRP A 121 -8.17 13.46 1.85
CA TRP A 121 -9.03 12.32 1.57
C TRP A 121 -8.86 11.21 2.61
N VAL A 122 -7.62 10.86 2.98
CA VAL A 122 -7.34 9.83 4.01
C VAL A 122 -7.97 10.24 5.34
N SER A 123 -7.76 11.49 5.76
CA SER A 123 -8.30 12.04 7.00
C SER A 123 -9.83 11.98 7.00
N ASN A 124 -10.47 12.57 6.00
CA ASN A 124 -11.93 12.64 5.90
C ASN A 124 -12.57 11.24 5.81
N THR A 125 -12.00 10.36 4.99
CA THR A 125 -12.47 8.96 4.88
C THR A 125 -12.34 8.21 6.19
N GLY A 126 -11.29 8.44 6.96
CA GLY A 126 -11.13 7.85 8.29
C GLY A 126 -12.18 8.35 9.28
N TYR A 127 -12.42 9.66 9.31
CA TYR A 127 -13.37 10.29 10.23
C TYR A 127 -14.85 10.05 9.87
N GLN A 128 -15.17 9.63 8.64
CA GLN A 128 -16.51 9.13 8.29
C GLN A 128 -16.95 7.95 9.16
N PHE A 129 -16.00 7.19 9.73
CA PHE A 129 -16.25 6.07 10.63
C PHE A 129 -15.84 6.37 12.09
N LEU A 130 -15.83 7.67 12.44
CA LEU A 130 -15.37 8.25 13.70
C LEU A 130 -13.89 7.99 14.01
N HIS A 131 -13.54 6.77 14.41
CA HIS A 131 -12.18 6.40 14.80
C HIS A 131 -11.70 5.18 14.01
N PHE A 132 -11.08 5.44 12.86
CA PHE A 132 -10.53 4.38 11.98
C PHE A 132 -9.46 3.49 12.65
N HIS A 133 -8.88 3.94 13.77
CA HIS A 133 -7.99 3.13 14.61
C HIS A 133 -8.65 1.84 15.14
N TYR A 134 -9.99 1.83 15.30
CA TYR A 134 -10.73 0.67 15.79
C TYR A 134 -11.14 -0.30 14.67
N ASN A 135 -10.82 0.00 13.40
CA ASN A 135 -11.04 -0.95 12.32
C ASN A 135 -10.12 -2.17 12.54
N PRO A 136 -10.65 -3.39 12.73
CA PRO A 136 -9.84 -4.56 13.08
C PRO A 136 -8.81 -4.92 12.00
N ALA A 137 -9.17 -4.78 10.71
CA ALA A 137 -8.23 -5.01 9.62
C ALA A 137 -7.17 -3.92 9.53
N HIS A 138 -7.50 -2.67 9.88
CA HIS A 138 -6.52 -1.59 9.97
C HIS A 138 -5.52 -1.81 11.11
N MET A 139 -5.98 -2.31 12.28
CA MET A 139 -5.10 -2.71 13.39
C MET A 139 -4.11 -3.80 12.95
N LEU A 140 -4.57 -4.82 12.22
CA LEU A 140 -3.70 -5.84 11.64
C LEU A 140 -2.69 -5.24 10.65
N ALA A 141 -3.15 -4.37 9.74
CA ALA A 141 -2.27 -3.72 8.78
C ALA A 141 -1.16 -2.92 9.47
N ILE A 142 -1.50 -2.10 10.48
CA ILE A 142 -0.54 -1.33 11.27
C ILE A 142 0.45 -2.24 12.00
N ALA A 143 -0.04 -3.32 12.64
CA ALA A 143 0.82 -4.28 13.31
C ALA A 143 1.86 -4.85 12.34
N PHE A 144 1.43 -5.28 11.15
CA PHE A 144 2.35 -5.75 10.11
C PHE A 144 3.31 -4.68 9.59
N PHE A 145 2.88 -3.42 9.43
CA PHE A 145 3.80 -2.33 9.06
C PHE A 145 4.89 -2.12 10.11
N PHE A 146 4.52 -2.03 11.39
CA PHE A 146 5.47 -1.86 12.48
C PHE A 146 6.42 -3.07 12.61
N THR A 147 5.89 -4.29 12.54
CA THR A 147 6.71 -5.49 12.58
C THR A 147 7.62 -5.61 11.36
N THR A 148 7.19 -5.17 10.17
CA THR A 148 8.06 -5.13 8.97
C THR A 148 9.24 -4.19 9.18
N ALA A 149 8.98 -2.97 9.67
CA ALA A 149 10.03 -1.99 9.93
C ALA A 149 11.02 -2.47 11.01
N LEU A 150 10.50 -3.09 12.08
CA LEU A 150 11.31 -3.71 13.13
C LEU A 150 12.20 -4.83 12.54
N ALA A 151 11.59 -5.79 11.83
CA ALA A 151 12.30 -6.93 11.26
C ALA A 151 13.36 -6.49 10.23
N LEU A 152 13.05 -5.49 9.40
CA LEU A 152 14.00 -4.94 8.43
C LEU A 152 15.21 -4.28 9.14
N SER A 153 14.94 -3.53 10.21
CA SER A 153 16.00 -2.86 11.00
C SER A 153 16.90 -3.89 11.70
N LEU A 154 16.30 -4.91 12.30
CA LEU A 154 17.02 -6.02 12.92
C LEU A 154 17.85 -6.82 11.90
N HIS A 155 17.26 -7.15 10.75
CA HIS A 155 17.94 -7.89 9.70
C HIS A 155 19.12 -7.11 9.11
N GLY A 156 18.90 -5.84 8.71
CA GLY A 156 19.95 -4.99 8.18
C GLY A 156 21.06 -4.75 9.21
N GLY A 157 20.70 -4.51 10.47
CA GLY A 157 21.65 -4.37 11.57
C GLY A 157 22.48 -5.63 11.82
N LEU A 158 21.88 -6.81 11.76
CA LEU A 158 22.56 -8.09 11.92
C LEU A 158 23.61 -8.32 10.82
N ILE A 159 23.21 -8.15 9.55
CA ILE A 159 24.14 -8.35 8.44
C ILE A 159 25.30 -7.36 8.53
N LEU A 160 25.00 -6.08 8.80
CA LEU A 160 26.04 -5.07 8.94
C LEU A 160 26.97 -5.33 10.12
N SER A 161 26.46 -5.82 11.26
CA SER A 161 27.31 -6.14 12.41
C SER A 161 28.22 -7.35 12.16
N ALA A 162 27.75 -8.33 11.39
CA ALA A 162 28.54 -9.49 10.99
C ALA A 162 29.62 -9.12 9.95
N THR A 163 29.29 -8.28 8.96
CA THR A 163 30.22 -7.89 7.88
C THR A 163 31.13 -6.73 8.26
N ASN A 164 30.79 -5.94 9.27
CA ASN A 164 31.57 -4.79 9.74
C ASN A 164 31.85 -4.92 11.25
N PRO A 165 32.64 -5.92 11.67
CA PRO A 165 33.00 -6.10 13.07
C PRO A 165 33.95 -4.99 13.55
N LYS A 166 34.34 -5.02 14.84
CA LYS A 166 35.30 -4.06 15.38
C LYS A 166 36.61 -4.08 14.58
N LYS A 167 37.28 -2.92 14.52
CA LYS A 167 38.54 -2.78 13.77
C LYS A 167 39.55 -3.85 14.19
N GLY A 168 40.07 -4.58 13.20
CA GLY A 168 41.03 -5.66 13.42
C GLY A 168 40.41 -7.03 13.66
N GLU A 169 39.08 -7.14 13.78
CA GLU A 169 38.38 -8.43 13.85
C GLU A 169 38.00 -8.93 12.44
N PRO A 170 37.99 -10.27 12.22
CA PRO A 170 37.52 -10.85 10.97
C PRO A 170 35.99 -10.77 10.86
N VAL A 171 35.50 -10.71 9.61
CA VAL A 171 34.08 -10.85 9.25
C VAL A 171 33.50 -12.10 9.91
N LYS A 172 32.31 -11.96 10.49
CA LYS A 172 31.63 -13.04 11.21
C LYS A 172 30.96 -14.03 10.25
N THR A 173 30.61 -15.19 10.77
CA THR A 173 29.99 -16.28 10.00
C THR A 173 28.48 -16.36 10.26
N PRO A 174 27.70 -17.11 9.46
CA PRO A 174 26.28 -17.34 9.72
C PRO A 174 25.98 -17.93 11.11
N GLU A 175 26.90 -18.72 11.70
CA GLU A 175 26.75 -19.24 13.05
C GLU A 175 26.75 -18.12 14.11
N TYR A 176 27.50 -17.04 13.87
CA TYR A 176 27.45 -15.85 14.74
C TYR A 176 26.09 -15.17 14.67
N GLU A 177 25.49 -15.07 13.48
CA GLU A 177 24.16 -14.47 13.30
C GLU A 177 23.09 -15.24 14.10
N ASP A 178 23.14 -16.57 14.03
CA ASP A 178 22.25 -17.46 14.77
C ASP A 178 22.46 -17.37 16.28
N THR A 179 23.72 -17.40 16.73
CA THR A 179 24.06 -17.29 18.16
C THR A 179 23.61 -15.95 18.72
N PHE A 180 23.81 -14.84 18.00
CA PHE A 180 23.36 -13.52 18.45
C PHE A 180 21.86 -13.51 18.79
N PHE A 181 21.00 -13.98 17.89
CA PHE A 181 19.55 -13.99 18.15
C PHE A 181 19.14 -15.02 19.19
N ARG A 182 19.80 -16.19 19.24
CA ARG A 182 19.56 -17.19 20.30
C ARG A 182 19.91 -16.65 21.68
N ASP A 183 21.00 -15.89 21.81
CA ASP A 183 21.42 -15.30 23.07
C ASP A 183 20.47 -14.16 23.51
N VAL A 184 19.97 -13.34 22.57
CA VAL A 184 19.14 -12.17 22.90
C VAL A 184 17.68 -12.53 23.14
N VAL A 185 17.08 -13.40 22.32
CA VAL A 185 15.63 -13.71 22.37
C VAL A 185 15.30 -15.21 22.42
N GLY A 186 16.30 -16.08 22.55
CA GLY A 186 16.10 -17.54 22.66
C GLY A 186 15.80 -18.25 21.34
N TYR A 187 15.80 -17.56 20.20
CA TYR A 187 15.44 -18.12 18.90
C TYR A 187 16.11 -17.39 17.74
N SER A 188 16.58 -18.14 16.73
CA SER A 188 16.98 -17.60 15.43
C SER A 188 16.13 -18.23 14.33
N ILE A 189 15.56 -17.38 13.47
CA ILE A 189 14.78 -17.81 12.30
C ILE A 189 15.65 -18.26 11.12
N GLY A 190 16.97 -17.99 11.19
CA GLY A 190 17.94 -18.32 10.16
C GLY A 190 17.87 -17.44 8.91
N ALA A 191 18.93 -17.49 8.10
CA ALA A 191 19.15 -16.58 6.98
C ALA A 191 18.05 -16.64 5.91
N LEU A 192 17.63 -17.82 5.45
CA LEU A 192 16.52 -17.91 4.48
C LEU A 192 15.18 -17.54 5.11
N GLY A 193 14.99 -17.87 6.39
CA GLY A 193 13.77 -17.63 7.13
C GLY A 193 13.44 -16.14 7.25
N ILE A 194 14.44 -15.29 7.56
CA ILE A 194 14.21 -13.85 7.70
C ILE A 194 13.79 -13.17 6.39
N HIS A 195 14.31 -13.61 5.24
CA HIS A 195 13.90 -13.08 3.94
C HIS A 195 12.44 -13.46 3.59
N ARG A 196 12.02 -14.70 3.91
CA ARG A 196 10.64 -15.15 3.72
C ARG A 196 9.68 -14.46 4.68
N LEU A 197 10.07 -14.31 5.95
CA LEU A 197 9.30 -13.60 6.95
C LEU A 197 9.15 -12.12 6.55
N GLY A 198 10.24 -11.44 6.17
CA GLY A 198 10.19 -10.05 5.74
C GLY A 198 9.25 -9.82 4.57
N LEU A 199 9.28 -10.72 3.57
CA LEU A 199 8.32 -10.69 2.47
C LEU A 199 6.88 -10.89 2.97
N PHE A 200 6.63 -11.92 3.78
CA PHE A 200 5.31 -12.19 4.34
C PHE A 200 4.75 -10.99 5.11
N LEU A 201 5.52 -10.42 6.04
CA LEU A 201 5.12 -9.27 6.85
C LEU A 201 4.74 -8.07 5.97
N ALA A 202 5.58 -7.74 4.97
CA ALA A 202 5.34 -6.61 4.08
C ALA A 202 4.10 -6.82 3.19
N LEU A 203 3.91 -8.02 2.65
CA LEU A 203 2.73 -8.33 1.83
C LEU A 203 1.45 -8.38 2.69
N SER A 204 1.52 -8.90 3.91
CA SER A 204 0.41 -8.89 4.85
C SER A 204 -0.01 -7.46 5.21
N ALA A 205 0.94 -6.54 5.43
CA ALA A 205 0.63 -5.13 5.68
C ALA A 205 -0.24 -4.54 4.56
N ALA A 206 0.21 -4.67 3.31
CA ALA A 206 -0.53 -4.17 2.15
C ALA A 206 -1.88 -4.88 1.92
N PHE A 207 -1.93 -6.20 2.11
CA PHE A 207 -3.17 -6.98 1.99
C PHE A 207 -4.22 -6.52 3.01
N TRP A 208 -3.86 -6.40 4.29
CA TRP A 208 -4.79 -5.95 5.32
C TRP A 208 -5.18 -4.48 5.17
N SER A 209 -4.33 -3.63 4.59
CA SER A 209 -4.71 -2.28 4.17
C SER A 209 -5.80 -2.28 3.09
N ALA A 210 -5.72 -3.18 2.11
CA ALA A 210 -6.77 -3.32 1.11
C ALA A 210 -8.07 -3.83 1.73
N VAL A 211 -7.99 -4.83 2.62
CA VAL A 211 -9.18 -5.35 3.33
C VAL A 211 -9.84 -4.26 4.17
N CYS A 212 -9.07 -3.49 4.95
CA CYS A 212 -9.63 -2.52 5.89
C CYS A 212 -10.45 -1.42 5.20
N ILE A 213 -10.03 -0.98 4.01
CA ILE A 213 -10.73 0.04 3.26
C ILE A 213 -11.93 -0.53 2.49
N VAL A 214 -11.85 -1.76 1.98
CA VAL A 214 -12.96 -2.44 1.29
C VAL A 214 -14.14 -2.69 2.21
N ILE A 215 -13.89 -3.07 3.47
CA ILE A 215 -14.96 -3.28 4.44
C ILE A 215 -15.59 -1.96 4.95
N SER A 216 -14.87 -0.84 4.82
CA SER A 216 -15.32 0.49 5.27
C SER A 216 -16.22 1.17 4.24
N GLY A 217 -17.53 1.10 4.46
CA GLY A 217 -18.58 1.62 3.60
C GLY A 217 -19.42 0.49 3.01
N PRO A 218 -18.86 -0.37 2.12
CA PRO A 218 -19.61 -1.46 1.50
C PRO A 218 -20.18 -2.50 2.48
N PHE A 219 -19.45 -2.81 3.55
CA PHE A 219 -19.82 -3.89 4.48
C PHE A 219 -20.03 -3.42 5.93
N TRP A 220 -19.52 -2.25 6.29
CA TRP A 220 -19.72 -1.61 7.58
C TRP A 220 -19.90 -0.11 7.37
N THR A 221 -21.02 0.44 7.86
CA THR A 221 -21.40 1.86 7.69
C THR A 221 -21.42 2.65 9.00
N GLN A 222 -21.23 1.97 10.14
CA GLN A 222 -21.28 2.55 11.47
C GLN A 222 -19.88 2.95 11.97
N SER A 223 -19.82 3.47 13.19
CA SER A 223 -18.57 3.72 13.92
C SER A 223 -17.72 2.44 14.01
N TRP A 224 -16.41 2.52 13.78
CA TRP A 224 -15.52 1.37 13.99
C TRP A 224 -15.42 0.93 15.46
N PRO A 225 -15.43 1.83 16.46
CA PRO A 225 -15.59 1.43 17.86
C PRO A 225 -16.80 0.51 18.12
N GLU A 226 -17.97 0.82 17.55
CA GLU A 226 -19.20 0.03 17.75
C GLU A 226 -19.10 -1.39 17.18
N TRP A 227 -18.21 -1.62 16.22
CA TRP A 227 -17.95 -2.96 15.70
C TRP A 227 -17.58 -3.93 16.81
N TRP A 228 -16.86 -3.48 17.86
CA TRP A 228 -16.41 -4.35 18.95
C TRP A 228 -17.50 -4.73 19.96
N ASN A 229 -18.71 -4.19 19.82
CA ASN A 229 -19.83 -4.52 20.69
C ASN A 229 -20.24 -6.00 20.55
N TRP A 230 -19.99 -6.65 19.41
CA TRP A 230 -20.25 -8.10 19.28
C TRP A 230 -19.50 -8.93 20.33
N TRP A 231 -18.32 -8.47 20.76
CA TRP A 231 -17.54 -9.10 21.83
C TRP A 231 -17.99 -8.60 23.20
N LEU A 232 -18.17 -7.29 23.38
CA LEU A 232 -18.57 -6.71 24.67
C LEU A 232 -19.93 -7.25 25.14
N ASP A 233 -20.87 -7.41 24.23
CA ASP A 233 -22.25 -7.81 24.52
C ASP A 233 -22.45 -9.34 24.44
N LEU A 234 -21.38 -10.14 24.52
CA LEU A 234 -21.51 -11.60 24.54
C LEU A 234 -22.28 -12.03 25.81
N PRO A 235 -23.35 -12.83 25.70
CA PRO A 235 -24.23 -13.16 26.83
C PRO A 235 -23.57 -13.84 28.04
N ILE A 236 -22.36 -14.38 27.88
CA ILE A 236 -21.63 -15.03 28.96
C ILE A 236 -21.02 -14.03 29.96
N TRP A 237 -20.83 -12.77 29.57
CA TRP A 237 -20.25 -11.73 30.43
C TRP A 237 -20.90 -10.34 30.33
N ALA A 238 -21.98 -10.20 29.55
CA ALA A 238 -22.72 -8.96 29.39
C ALA A 238 -23.44 -8.51 30.67
#